data_AF-A0A6B3F6J5-F1
#
_entry.id   AF-A0A6B3F6J5-F1
#
_cell.length_a   1.000
_cell.length_b   1.000
_cell.length_c   1.000
_cell.angle_alpha   90.00
_cell.angle_beta   90.00
_cell.angle_gamma   90.00
#
_symmetry.space_group_name_H-M   'P 1'
#
loop_
_entity.id
_entity.type
_entity.pdbx_description
1 polymer ?
#
loop_
_entity_poly.entity_id
_entity_poly.type
_entity_poly.pdbx_seq_one_letter_code
_entity_poly.pdbx_strand_id
1 'polypeptide(L)'
;GWHFGAEIYSQGGTLVTEDGKKSAVDTPEGKAVLQNLKDMRWRDNSMGSKQLLIINDVQQMMGSGKLGMYLSAPDNIPILVKEKGAKYEDLGLAPMPGGKGTLAGGDGYMFNKKATPAQIKAGLKFLEFQTNTPGEGL
;
A
#
# COMPACT_ATOMS: atom_id res chain seq x y z
N GLY A 1 -9.20 -0.06 4.81
CA GLY A 1 -9.56 0.27 3.43
C GLY A 1 -8.58 -0.38 2.47
N TRP A 2 -7.42 0.26 2.26
CA TRP A 2 -6.36 -0.23 1.35
C TRP A 2 -5.86 -1.65 1.67
N HIS A 3 -5.40 -1.90 2.92
CA HIS A 3 -4.88 -3.22 3.30
C HIS A 3 -5.90 -4.35 3.10
N PHE A 4 -7.14 -4.14 3.55
CA PHE A 4 -8.23 -5.12 3.35
C PHE A 4 -8.51 -5.41 1.87
N GLY A 5 -8.50 -4.37 1.02
CA GLY A 5 -8.62 -4.55 -0.43
C GLY A 5 -7.50 -5.37 -1.04
N ALA A 6 -6.26 -5.06 -0.65
CA ALA A 6 -5.09 -5.80 -1.09
C ALA A 6 -5.13 -7.28 -0.66
N GLU A 7 -5.57 -7.55 0.58
CA GLU A 7 -5.73 -8.90 1.12
C GLU A 7 -6.87 -9.69 0.43
N ILE A 8 -8.00 -9.04 0.12
CA ILE A 8 -9.06 -9.70 -0.66
C ILE A 8 -8.53 -10.08 -2.05
N TYR A 9 -7.83 -9.18 -2.73
CA TYR A 9 -7.26 -9.45 -4.06
C TYR A 9 -6.20 -10.53 -4.02
N SER A 10 -5.39 -10.60 -2.95
CA SER A 10 -4.38 -11.64 -2.79
C SER A 10 -4.98 -13.04 -2.65
N GLN A 11 -6.21 -13.14 -2.16
CA GLN A 11 -7.02 -14.36 -2.10
C GLN A 11 -7.84 -14.63 -3.38
N GLY A 12 -7.84 -13.70 -4.35
CA GLY A 12 -8.59 -13.83 -5.61
C GLY A 12 -10.01 -13.27 -5.57
N GLY A 13 -10.40 -12.58 -4.50
CA GLY A 13 -11.70 -11.90 -4.42
C GLY A 13 -11.69 -10.51 -5.09
N THR A 14 -12.84 -9.84 -5.08
CA THR A 14 -13.01 -8.47 -5.56
C THR A 14 -13.76 -7.61 -4.53
N LEU A 15 -13.53 -6.30 -4.52
CA LEU A 15 -14.21 -5.37 -3.61
C LEU A 15 -15.57 -4.93 -4.13
N VAL A 16 -15.75 -4.93 -5.45
CA VAL A 16 -16.97 -4.51 -6.14
C VAL A 16 -17.34 -5.51 -7.22
N THR A 17 -18.61 -5.56 -7.57
CA THR A 17 -19.09 -6.32 -8.73
C THR A 17 -18.40 -5.83 -10.01
N GLU A 18 -18.36 -6.69 -11.03
CA GLU A 18 -17.69 -6.38 -12.31
C GLU A 18 -18.24 -5.10 -12.97
N ASP A 19 -19.53 -4.80 -12.79
CA ASP A 19 -20.16 -3.56 -13.25
C ASP A 19 -19.86 -2.32 -12.39
N GLY A 20 -19.14 -2.49 -11.28
CA GLY A 20 -18.76 -1.45 -10.34
C GLY A 20 -19.89 -0.89 -9.49
N LYS A 21 -21.10 -1.48 -9.52
CA LYS A 21 -22.30 -0.87 -8.90
C LYS A 21 -22.58 -1.33 -7.48
N LYS A 22 -22.03 -2.46 -7.05
CA LYS A 22 -22.30 -3.04 -5.73
C LYS A 22 -21.00 -3.46 -5.06
N SER A 23 -21.01 -3.41 -3.74
CA SER A 23 -19.98 -4.05 -2.93
C SER A 23 -20.01 -5.57 -3.14
N ALA A 24 -18.85 -6.19 -3.21
CA ALA A 24 -18.66 -7.63 -3.35
C ALA A 24 -17.78 -8.19 -2.22
N VAL A 25 -17.75 -7.53 -1.06
CA VAL A 25 -16.87 -7.93 0.06
C VAL A 25 -17.42 -9.06 0.93
N ASP A 26 -18.74 -9.33 0.88
CA ASP A 26 -19.38 -10.42 1.63
C ASP A 26 -19.29 -11.72 0.85
N THR A 27 -18.07 -12.25 0.78
CA THR A 27 -17.71 -13.48 0.06
C THR A 27 -16.89 -14.40 0.97
N PRO A 28 -16.68 -15.68 0.58
CA PRO A 28 -15.75 -16.56 1.29
C PRO A 28 -14.36 -15.95 1.49
N GLU A 29 -13.83 -15.22 0.50
CA GLU A 29 -12.53 -14.54 0.56
C GLU A 29 -12.55 -13.39 1.57
N GLY A 30 -13.57 -12.54 1.53
CA GLY A 30 -13.73 -11.46 2.51
C GLY A 30 -13.85 -11.98 3.94
N LYS A 31 -14.61 -13.07 4.14
CA LYS A 31 -14.70 -13.75 5.43
C LYS A 31 -13.37 -14.35 5.87
N ALA A 32 -12.60 -14.94 4.95
CA ALA A 32 -11.29 -15.52 5.24
C ALA A 32 -10.29 -14.44 5.71
N VAL A 33 -10.28 -13.26 5.08
CA VAL A 33 -9.45 -12.13 5.50
C VAL A 33 -9.81 -11.68 6.93
N LEU A 34 -11.10 -11.46 7.21
CA LEU A 34 -11.54 -11.08 8.55
C LEU A 34 -11.25 -12.15 9.61
N GLN A 35 -11.37 -13.43 9.24
CA GLN A 35 -11.03 -14.53 10.13
C GLN A 35 -9.53 -14.58 10.41
N ASN A 36 -8.67 -14.33 9.41
CA ASN A 36 -7.23 -14.23 9.62
C ASN A 36 -6.88 -13.07 10.57
N LEU A 37 -7.42 -11.88 10.35
CA LEU A 37 -7.21 -10.73 11.25
C LEU A 37 -7.69 -11.03 12.68
N LYS A 38 -8.81 -11.76 12.81
CA LYS A 38 -9.32 -12.20 14.10
C LYS A 38 -8.35 -13.18 14.79
N ASP A 39 -7.88 -14.18 14.07
CA ASP A 39 -6.93 -15.16 14.60
C ASP A 39 -5.63 -14.48 15.04
N MET A 40 -5.12 -13.57 14.21
CA MET A 40 -3.92 -12.79 14.50
C MET A 40 -4.06 -11.94 15.77
N ARG A 41 -5.26 -11.42 16.02
CA ARG A 41 -5.54 -10.55 17.17
C ARG A 41 -5.80 -11.31 18.46
N TRP A 42 -6.58 -12.39 18.40
CA TRP A 42 -7.15 -13.03 19.59
C TRP A 42 -6.69 -14.47 19.81
N ARG A 43 -6.15 -15.15 18.80
CA ARG A 43 -5.70 -16.55 18.92
C ARG A 43 -4.19 -16.64 19.07
N ASP A 44 -3.43 -16.06 18.14
CA ASP A 44 -1.96 -16.17 18.13
C ASP A 44 -1.24 -14.93 18.72
N ASN A 45 -1.97 -13.84 18.96
CA ASN A 45 -1.46 -12.58 19.51
C ASN A 45 -0.33 -11.90 18.69
N SER A 46 -0.24 -12.19 17.40
CA SER A 46 0.77 -11.63 16.49
C SER A 46 0.64 -10.13 16.23
N MET A 47 -0.56 -9.54 16.46
CA MET A 47 -0.80 -8.11 16.23
C MET A 47 -0.33 -7.21 17.39
N GLY A 48 0.17 -7.78 18.50
CA GLY A 48 0.55 -7.03 19.71
C GLY A 48 -0.63 -6.37 20.43
N SER A 49 -0.38 -5.68 21.55
CA SER A 49 -1.46 -5.10 22.38
C SER A 49 -1.95 -3.74 21.90
N LYS A 50 -1.05 -2.88 21.40
CA LYS A 50 -1.37 -1.53 20.86
C LYS A 50 -2.12 -1.65 19.54
N GLN A 51 -3.26 -0.98 19.45
CA GLN A 51 -4.08 -0.90 18.23
C GLN A 51 -4.02 0.53 17.66
N LEU A 52 -4.65 0.73 16.51
CA LEU A 52 -4.71 2.03 15.82
C LEU A 52 -3.31 2.58 15.46
N LEU A 53 -2.39 1.67 15.13
CA LEU A 53 -1.09 2.06 14.58
C LEU A 53 -1.29 2.76 13.24
N ILE A 54 -0.60 3.88 13.06
CA ILE A 54 -0.51 4.57 11.78
C ILE A 54 0.83 4.24 11.10
N ILE A 55 0.99 4.64 9.84
CA ILE A 55 2.18 4.30 9.04
C ILE A 55 3.50 4.68 9.74
N ASN A 56 3.56 5.85 10.38
CA ASN A 56 4.76 6.29 11.10
C ASN A 56 5.08 5.38 12.30
N ASP A 57 4.07 4.83 12.99
CA ASP A 57 4.30 3.89 14.09
C ASP A 57 4.96 2.61 13.59
N VAL A 58 4.38 1.96 12.57
CA VAL A 58 4.89 0.68 12.07
C VAL A 58 6.24 0.82 11.38
N GLN A 59 6.50 1.95 10.71
CA GLN A 59 7.80 2.28 10.16
C GLN A 59 8.87 2.44 11.25
N GLN A 60 8.56 3.16 12.32
CA GLN A 60 9.46 3.32 13.45
C GLN A 60 9.71 1.98 14.17
N MET A 61 8.68 1.15 14.30
CA MET A 61 8.81 -0.18 14.90
C MET A 61 9.67 -1.10 14.03
N MET A 62 9.45 -1.11 12.71
CA MET A 62 10.27 -1.89 11.77
C MET A 62 11.74 -1.42 11.79
N GLY A 63 11.98 -0.11 11.64
CA GLY A 63 13.34 0.43 11.63
C GLY A 63 14.12 0.25 12.93
N SER A 64 13.42 0.14 14.06
CA SER A 64 14.03 -0.18 15.37
C SER A 64 14.11 -1.68 15.68
N GLY A 65 13.73 -2.56 14.75
CA GLY A 65 13.77 -4.02 14.94
C GLY A 65 12.68 -4.56 15.88
N LYS A 66 11.63 -3.79 16.17
CA LYS A 66 10.52 -4.14 17.07
C LYS A 66 9.30 -4.73 16.35
N LEU A 67 9.33 -4.82 15.02
CA LEU A 67 8.26 -5.37 14.20
C LEU A 67 8.82 -6.38 13.20
N GLY A 68 8.25 -7.59 13.18
CA GLY A 68 8.72 -8.64 12.28
C GLY A 68 8.22 -8.48 10.84
N MET A 69 6.93 -8.15 10.66
CA MET A 69 6.32 -7.99 9.34
C MET A 69 5.22 -6.92 9.39
N TYR A 70 5.04 -6.20 8.28
CA TYR A 70 3.89 -5.33 8.05
C TYR A 70 3.62 -5.18 6.56
N LEU A 71 2.39 -4.80 6.22
CA LEU A 71 1.96 -4.60 4.84
C LEU A 71 2.22 -3.15 4.40
N SER A 72 3.06 -2.98 3.37
CA SER A 72 3.34 -1.69 2.76
C SER A 72 3.74 -1.84 1.29
N ALA A 73 3.80 -0.73 0.58
CA ALA A 73 4.29 -0.66 -0.79
C ALA A 73 5.84 -0.53 -0.80
N PRO A 74 6.53 -0.94 -1.88
CA PRO A 74 8.00 -0.98 -1.92
C PRO A 74 8.70 0.37 -1.73
N ASP A 75 8.02 1.49 -2.03
CA ASP A 75 8.49 2.86 -1.82
C ASP A 75 8.75 3.19 -0.35
N ASN A 76 8.31 2.33 0.58
CA ASN A 76 8.54 2.51 2.01
C ASN A 76 9.99 2.21 2.45
N ILE A 77 10.72 1.37 1.72
CA ILE A 77 12.06 0.90 2.10
C ILE A 77 13.05 2.06 2.30
N PRO A 78 13.17 3.06 1.39
CA PRO A 78 14.04 4.21 1.60
C PRO A 78 13.74 4.96 2.89
N ILE A 79 12.47 5.12 3.29
CA ILE A 79 12.10 5.80 4.53
C ILE A 79 12.61 5.02 5.75
N LEU A 80 12.43 3.70 5.74
CA LEU A 80 12.90 2.85 6.84
C LEU A 80 14.41 3.00 7.08
N VAL A 81 15.18 3.00 6.00
CA VAL A 81 16.65 3.08 6.08
C VAL A 81 17.13 4.50 6.38
N LYS A 82 16.63 5.50 5.65
CA LYS A 82 17.12 6.88 5.75
C LYS A 82 16.68 7.57 7.04
N GLU A 83 15.52 7.19 7.60
CA GLU A 83 14.92 7.93 8.71
C GLU A 83 14.65 7.11 9.96
N LYS A 84 14.42 5.79 9.84
CA LYS A 84 13.91 4.97 10.96
C LYS A 84 14.94 4.01 11.55
N GLY A 85 16.14 3.98 10.98
CA GLY A 85 17.29 3.21 11.49
C GLY A 85 17.40 1.78 10.97
N ALA A 86 16.59 1.39 9.98
CA ALA A 86 16.76 0.11 9.32
C ALA A 86 18.04 0.07 8.49
N LYS A 87 18.50 -1.14 8.16
CA LYS A 87 19.54 -1.36 7.16
C LYS A 87 18.96 -2.15 6.00
N TYR A 88 19.44 -1.90 4.78
CA TYR A 88 18.92 -2.58 3.59
C TYR A 88 19.11 -4.10 3.69
N GLU A 89 20.21 -4.56 4.30
CA GLU A 89 20.55 -5.98 4.41
C GLU A 89 19.60 -6.74 5.35
N ASP A 90 18.89 -6.02 6.22
CA ASP A 90 17.97 -6.58 7.22
C ASP A 90 16.51 -6.59 6.71
N LEU A 91 16.22 -6.04 5.52
CA LEU A 91 14.87 -5.89 4.98
C LEU A 91 14.59 -6.87 3.85
N GLY A 92 13.44 -7.56 3.94
CA GLY A 92 12.93 -8.45 2.90
C GLY A 92 11.57 -8.00 2.38
N LEU A 93 11.33 -8.19 1.08
CA LEU A 93 10.02 -8.04 0.45
C LEU A 93 9.54 -9.40 -0.06
N ALA A 94 8.27 -9.69 0.16
CA ALA A 94 7.61 -10.90 -0.33
C ALA A 94 6.22 -10.56 -0.88
N PRO A 95 5.70 -11.36 -1.83
CA PRO A 95 4.31 -11.26 -2.25
C PRO A 95 3.36 -11.44 -1.06
N MET A 96 2.20 -10.78 -1.12
CA MET A 96 1.14 -11.00 -0.14
C MET A 96 0.70 -12.48 -0.14
N PRO A 97 0.36 -13.05 1.04
CA PRO A 97 -0.18 -14.41 1.12
C PRO A 97 -1.37 -14.62 0.17
N GLY A 98 -1.42 -15.77 -0.50
CA GLY A 98 -2.41 -16.11 -1.54
C GLY A 98 -1.92 -15.79 -2.95
N GLY A 99 -1.12 -14.72 -3.13
CA GLY A 99 -0.39 -14.43 -4.37
C GLY A 99 -1.23 -14.23 -5.63
N LYS A 100 -2.55 -14.08 -5.53
CA LYS A 100 -3.45 -13.93 -6.69
C LYS A 100 -3.49 -12.50 -7.24
N GLY A 101 -3.09 -11.52 -6.44
CA GLY A 101 -3.09 -10.11 -6.80
C GLY A 101 -2.84 -9.21 -5.60
N THR A 102 -2.84 -7.91 -5.84
CA THR A 102 -2.82 -6.88 -4.80
C THR A 102 -3.49 -5.62 -5.32
N LEU A 103 -3.84 -4.67 -4.45
CA LEU A 103 -4.36 -3.39 -4.90
C LEU A 103 -3.23 -2.58 -5.54
N ALA A 104 -3.25 -2.47 -6.86
CA ALA A 104 -2.36 -1.57 -7.58
C ALA A 104 -2.69 -0.12 -7.23
N GLY A 105 -1.72 0.58 -6.66
CA GLY A 105 -1.78 2.01 -6.40
C GLY A 105 -1.02 2.82 -7.46
N GLY A 106 -0.65 4.04 -7.10
CA GLY A 106 0.08 4.97 -7.94
C GLY A 106 -0.54 6.36 -7.88
N ASP A 107 0.21 7.34 -8.37
CA ASP A 107 -0.25 8.71 -8.44
C ASP A 107 -0.80 9.04 -9.83
N GLY A 108 -1.98 9.65 -9.86
CA GLY A 108 -2.57 10.24 -11.05
C GLY A 108 -2.45 11.76 -11.01
N TYR A 109 -1.98 12.36 -12.10
CA TYR A 109 -1.95 13.82 -12.23
C TYR A 109 -3.16 14.32 -13.01
N MET A 110 -3.82 15.36 -12.49
CA MET A 110 -4.98 16.00 -13.10
C MET A 110 -4.77 17.50 -13.20
N PHE A 111 -5.20 18.10 -14.32
CA PHE A 111 -5.22 19.55 -14.48
C PHE A 111 -6.57 20.13 -14.09
N ASN A 112 -6.56 21.30 -13.47
CA ASN A 112 -7.79 22.04 -13.18
C ASN A 112 -8.55 22.32 -14.47
N LYS A 113 -9.87 22.08 -14.50
CA LYS A 113 -10.71 22.35 -15.68
C LYS A 113 -10.69 23.81 -16.16
N LYS A 114 -10.26 24.74 -15.30
CA LYS A 114 -10.12 26.17 -15.62
C LYS A 114 -8.73 26.56 -16.10
N ALA A 115 -7.77 25.64 -16.12
CA ALA A 115 -6.43 25.91 -16.61
C ALA A 115 -6.47 26.27 -18.09
N THR A 116 -5.70 27.29 -18.49
CA THR A 116 -5.60 27.67 -19.90
C THR A 116 -4.85 26.57 -20.67
N PRO A 117 -5.03 26.48 -22.01
CA PRO A 117 -4.27 25.54 -22.83
C PRO A 117 -2.75 25.66 -22.64
N ALA A 118 -2.24 26.88 -22.42
CA ALA A 118 -0.82 27.12 -22.17
C ALA A 118 -0.37 26.55 -20.81
N GLN A 119 -1.17 26.69 -19.76
CA GLN A 119 -0.89 26.11 -18.44
C GLN A 119 -0.90 24.59 -18.47
N ILE A 120 -1.88 23.99 -19.16
CA ILE A 120 -1.95 22.53 -19.33
C ILE A 120 -0.72 22.04 -20.08
N LYS A 121 -0.33 22.70 -21.17
CA LYS A 121 0.88 22.35 -21.94
C LYS A 121 2.15 22.47 -21.11
N ALA A 122 2.29 23.52 -20.32
CA ALA A 122 3.43 23.70 -19.41
C ALA A 122 3.47 22.59 -18.34
N GLY A 123 2.31 22.29 -17.75
CA GLY A 123 2.19 21.22 -16.75
C GLY A 123 2.51 19.84 -17.31
N LEU A 124 2.05 19.52 -18.53
CA LEU A 124 2.40 18.26 -19.19
C LEU A 124 3.91 18.12 -19.44
N LYS A 125 4.57 19.19 -19.93
CA LYS A 125 6.03 19.21 -20.11
C LYS A 125 6.76 19.05 -18.79
N PHE A 126 6.26 19.68 -17.72
CA PHE A 126 6.83 19.53 -16.40
C PHE A 126 6.70 18.10 -15.88
N LEU A 127 5.53 17.47 -16.02
CA LEU A 127 5.34 16.07 -15.64
C LEU A 127 6.24 15.14 -16.46
N GLU A 128 6.34 15.34 -17.77
CA GLU A 128 7.23 14.55 -18.64
C GLU A 128 8.69 14.67 -18.19
N PHE A 129 9.16 15.88 -17.87
CA PHE A 129 10.48 16.06 -17.29
C PHE A 129 10.59 15.30 -15.95
N GLN A 130 9.67 15.53 -15.01
CA GLN A 130 9.76 14.89 -13.69
C GLN A 130 9.70 13.36 -13.73
N THR A 131 8.95 12.74 -14.66
CA THR A 131 8.73 11.28 -14.64
C THR A 131 9.53 10.52 -15.70
N ASN A 132 10.03 11.19 -16.74
CA ASN A 132 10.68 10.54 -17.89
C ASN A 132 12.13 11.01 -18.14
N THR A 133 12.76 11.77 -17.24
CA THR A 133 14.20 12.08 -17.30
C THR A 133 14.96 11.50 -16.09
N PRO A 134 15.31 10.19 -16.11
CA PRO A 134 15.96 9.52 -14.99
C PRO A 134 17.25 10.24 -14.53
N GLY A 135 17.35 10.53 -13.24
CA GLY A 135 18.52 11.20 -12.64
C GLY A 135 18.50 12.73 -12.68
N GLU A 136 17.53 13.33 -13.38
CA GLU A 136 17.29 14.78 -13.37
C GLU A 136 15.91 15.16 -12.82
N GLY A 137 14.89 14.37 -13.17
CA GLY A 137 13.53 14.43 -12.59
C GLY A 137 13.45 13.78 -11.20
N LEU A 138 12.24 13.37 -10.81
CA LEU A 138 11.95 12.69 -9.54
C LEU A 138 12.69 11.36 -9.41
#